data_AF-A0A258XEQ5-F1
#
_entry.id   AF-A0A258XEQ5-F1
#
_cell.length_a   1.000
_cell.length_b   1.000
_cell.length_c   1.000
_cell.angle_alpha   90.00
_cell.angle_beta   90.00
_cell.angle_gamma   90.00
#
_symmetry.space_group_name_H-M   'P 1'
#
loop_
_entity.id
_entity.type
_entity.pdbx_description
1 polymer ?
#
loop_
_entity_poly.entity_id
_entity_poly.type
_entity_poly.pdbx_seq_one_letter_code
_entity_poly.pdbx_strand_id
1 'polypeptide(L)' 'MTADFLLELRSEEIPARMQAGARADLEKLIRKELDAAGLKAGDITVWSTPRRLALIARDL' A
#
# COMPACT_ATOMS: atom_id res chain seq x y z
N MET A 1 0.67 1.97 21.95
CA MET A 1 1.18 2.02 20.57
C MET A 1 0.43 0.95 19.82
N THR A 2 -0.44 1.36 18.90
CA THR A 2 -1.09 0.47 17.93
C THR A 2 -0.04 -0.08 16.98
N ALA A 3 -0.33 -1.19 16.30
CA ALA A 3 0.67 -1.89 15.52
C ALA A 3 0.79 -1.26 14.13
N ASP A 4 1.97 -1.34 13.53
CA ASP A 4 2.12 -0.99 12.12
C ASP A 4 1.77 -2.20 11.25
N PHE A 5 1.12 -1.94 10.11
CA PHE A 5 0.83 -2.97 9.11
C PHE A 5 1.70 -2.77 7.86
N LEU A 6 2.43 -3.82 7.48
CA LEU A 6 3.25 -3.87 6.27
C LEU A 6 2.65 -4.90 5.31
N LEU A 7 2.34 -4.46 4.08
CA LEU A 7 2.04 -5.35 2.96
C LEU A 7 3.13 -5.20 1.90
N GLU A 8 3.70 -6.33 1.48
CA GLU A 8 4.67 -6.38 0.39
C GLU A 8 4.22 -7.38 -0.67
N LEU A 9 4.11 -6.92 -1.92
CA LEU A 9 3.76 -7.71 -3.09
C LEU A 9 4.97 -7.80 -4.02
N ARG A 10 5.22 -9.00 -4.59
CA ARG A 10 6.12 -9.13 -5.74
C ARG A 10 5.45 -8.53 -6.97
N SER A 11 6.20 -7.77 -7.77
CA SER A 11 5.64 -6.97 -8.87
C SER A 11 6.47 -7.01 -10.16
N GLU A 12 7.12 -8.14 -10.47
CA GLU A 12 8.09 -8.25 -11.58
C GLU A 12 7.45 -7.98 -12.96
N GLU A 13 6.15 -8.21 -13.09
CA GLU A 13 5.39 -7.99 -14.33
C GLU A 13 4.93 -6.54 -14.53
N ILE A 14 5.11 -5.65 -13.54
CA ILE A 14 4.67 -4.24 -13.65
C ILE A 14 5.74 -3.42 -14.36
N PRO A 15 5.47 -2.88 -15.58
CA PRO A 15 6.42 -2.04 -16.29
C PRO A 15 6.78 -0.79 -15.47
N ALA A 16 8.02 -0.30 -15.60
CA ALA A 16 8.51 0.86 -14.84
C ALA A 16 7.58 2.09 -14.91
N ARG A 17 7.03 2.39 -16.09
CA ARG A 17 6.09 3.50 -16.31
C ARG A 17 4.77 3.37 -15.56
N MET A 18 4.37 2.14 -15.20
CA MET A 18 3.13 1.85 -14.48
C MET A 18 3.31 1.83 -12.97
N GLN A 19 4.55 1.85 -12.47
CA GLN A 19 4.83 1.75 -11.03
C GLN A 19 4.25 2.93 -10.22
N ALA A 20 4.27 4.15 -10.77
CA ALA A 20 3.63 5.29 -10.12
C ALA A 20 2.11 5.12 -10.02
N GLY A 21 1.47 4.61 -11.07
CA GLY A 21 0.03 4.29 -11.07
C GLY A 21 -0.29 3.16 -10.09
N ALA A 22 0.50 2.09 -10.10
CA ALA A 22 0.32 0.95 -9.19
C ALA A 22 0.40 1.37 -7.71
N ARG A 23 1.29 2.31 -7.36
CA ARG A 23 1.34 2.89 -6.01
C ARG A 23 0.07 3.64 -5.65
N ALA A 24 -0.41 4.51 -6.54
CA ALA A 24 -1.62 5.28 -6.32
C ALA A 24 -2.87 4.38 -6.21
N ASP A 25 -2.96 3.37 -7.06
CA ASP A 25 -4.05 2.39 -7.04
C ASP A 25 -4.04 1.57 -5.75
N LEU A 26 -2.86 1.09 -5.32
CA LEU A 26 -2.73 0.35 -4.06
C LEU A 26 -3.12 1.22 -2.85
N GLU A 27 -2.69 2.49 -2.81
CA GLU A 27 -3.08 3.40 -1.73
C GLU A 27 -4.60 3.61 -1.68
N LYS A 28 -5.23 3.82 -2.84
CA LYS A 28 -6.69 3.97 -2.93
C LYS A 28 -7.42 2.72 -2.48
N LEU A 29 -6.97 1.54 -2.92
CA LEU A 29 -7.57 0.27 -2.56
C LEU A 29 -7.45 -0.01 -1.07
N ILE A 30 -6.27 0.14 -0.48
CA ILE A 30 -6.09 -0.16 0.95
C ILE A 30 -6.93 0.78 1.83
N ARG A 31 -7.02 2.08 1.50
CA ARG A 31 -7.89 3.02 2.23
C ARG A 31 -9.36 2.59 2.17
N LYS A 32 -9.83 2.20 0.99
CA LYS A 32 -11.21 1.72 0.80
C LYS A 32 -11.49 0.46 1.62
N GLU A 33 -10.58 -0.52 1.62
CA GLU A 33 -10.80 -1.78 2.32
C GLU A 33 -10.66 -1.64 3.85
N LEU A 34 -9.76 -0.78 4.34
CA LEU A 34 -9.68 -0.44 5.76
C LEU A 34 -10.97 0.23 6.26
N ASP A 35 -11.50 1.19 5.51
CA ASP A 35 -12.76 1.86 5.83
C ASP A 35 -13.94 0.87 5.85
N ALA A 36 -14.03 -0.01 4.83
CA ALA A 36 -15.03 -1.06 4.77
C ALA A 36 -14.93 -2.06 5.94
N ALA A 37 -13.73 -2.29 6.48
CA ALA A 37 -13.48 -3.11 7.66
C ALA A 37 -13.68 -2.36 8.99
N GLY A 38 -13.99 -1.06 8.96
CA GLY A 38 -14.11 -0.23 10.16
C GLY A 38 -12.78 0.06 10.86
N LEU A 39 -11.65 -0.13 10.16
CA LEU A 39 -10.31 0.08 10.69
C LEU A 39 -9.80 1.48 10.34
N LYS A 40 -9.22 2.17 11.32
CA LYS A 40 -8.62 3.50 11.13
C LYS A 40 -7.11 3.39 11.20
N ALA A 41 -6.44 3.62 10.07
CA ALA A 41 -5.00 3.85 10.03
C ALA A 41 -4.69 5.33 10.23
N GLY A 42 -3.51 5.62 10.76
CA GLY A 42 -2.84 6.91 10.64
C GLY A 42 -2.29 7.10 9.23
N ASP A 43 -1.00 7.41 9.13
CA ASP A 43 -0.34 7.63 7.84
C ASP A 43 -0.23 6.32 7.04
N ILE A 44 -0.53 6.42 5.74
CA ILE A 44 -0.30 5.35 4.77
C ILE A 44 0.73 5.83 3.77
N THR A 45 1.80 5.06 3.60
CA THR A 45 2.85 5.35 2.61
C THR A 45 3.05 4.15 1.70
N VAL A 46 3.20 4.40 0.40
CA VAL A 46 3.36 3.36 -0.62
C VAL A 46 4.65 3.57 -1.40
N TRP A 47 5.44 2.51 -1.54
CA TRP A 47 6.69 2.50 -2.29
C TRP A 47 6.66 1.42 -3.37
N SER A 48 7.48 1.63 -4.39
CA SER A 48 7.68 0.66 -5.47
C SER A 48 9.16 0.59 -5.81
N THR A 49 9.64 -0.62 -6.03
CA THR A 49 10.86 -0.93 -6.76
C THR A 49 10.48 -1.72 -8.03
N PRO A 50 11.40 -2.01 -8.96
CA PRO A 50 11.05 -2.81 -10.13
C PRO A 50 10.42 -4.19 -9.83
N ARG A 51 10.63 -4.74 -8.63
CA ARG A 51 10.16 -6.09 -8.25
C ARG A 51 9.30 -6.13 -7.00
N ARG A 52 9.02 -4.98 -6.38
CA ARG A 52 8.24 -4.86 -5.16
C ARG A 52 7.26 -3.70 -5.26
N LEU A 53 6.05 -3.93 -4.78
CA LEU A 53 5.11 -2.88 -4.42
C LEU A 53 4.77 -3.08 -2.94
N ALA A 54 5.01 -2.07 -2.12
CA ALA A 54 4.86 -2.19 -0.68
C ALA A 54 4.11 -0.99 -0.09
N LEU A 55 3.32 -1.24 0.96
CA LEU A 55 2.67 -0.19 1.73
C LEU A 55 2.93 -0.39 3.23
N ILE A 56 3.04 0.71 3.96
CA ILE A 56 3.00 0.73 5.42
C ILE A 56 1.82 1.60 5.84
N ALA A 57 0.92 1.04 6.66
CA ALA A 57 -0.12 1.77 7.37
C ALA A 57 0.28 1.86 8.85
N ARG A 58 0.41 3.09 9.34
CA ARG A 58 0.80 3.38 10.72
C ARG A 58 -0.41 3.34 11.65
N ASP A 59 -0.15 2.97 12.90
CA ASP A 59 -1.12 3.04 14.00
C ASP A 59 -2.44 2.29 13.72
N LEU A 60 -2.36 1.15 13.03
CA LEU A 60 -3.52 0.28 12.71
C LEU A 60 -3.90 -0.63 13.89
#